data_AF-A0A6V7REE6-F1
#
_entry.id   AF-A0A6V7REE6-F1
#
_cell.length_a   1.000
_cell.length_b   1.000
_cell.length_c   1.000
_cell.angle_alpha   90.00
_cell.angle_beta   90.00
_cell.angle_gamma   90.00
#
_symmetry.space_group_name_H-M   'P 1'
#
loop_
_entity.id
_entity.type
_entity.pdbx_description
1 polymer ?
#
loop_
_entity_poly.entity_id
_entity_poly.type
_entity_poly.pdbx_seq_one_letter_code
_entity_poly.pdbx_strand_id
1 'polypeptide(L)'
;MTDATLKEDNIIFNRKWVSYGTRYGEVEDILEEVFDEIDALYPEDRLDSLVNEAKNKRPPEPKVYRKVSLETFKNELDWKKRLFYLDHYDTPTKEDYPLLDYALSDEKIQVRRMSVSLLAMIEDKETLEYLKKATLDRSIPVRRTAGDAYSDLGYEEGLKDIYPLLKDKSPIVRWRAAMFIYEVGNEKSLPYLIEVRNDEKYDVRLQVELAISRIENGEAALGSVWKQMEERNL
;
A
#
# COMPACT_ATOMS: atom_id res chain seq x y z
N MET A 1 12.28 -37.97 37.77
CA MET A 1 12.77 -36.87 36.90
C MET A 1 11.81 -35.66 36.92
N THR A 2 11.14 -35.38 38.04
CA THR A 2 10.19 -34.24 38.17
C THR A 2 10.52 -33.31 39.34
N ASP A 3 11.64 -33.52 40.03
CA ASP A 3 12.09 -32.69 41.17
C ASP A 3 13.01 -31.52 40.75
N ALA A 4 13.14 -31.24 39.45
CA ALA A 4 14.13 -30.31 38.91
C ALA A 4 13.54 -29.03 38.29
N THR A 5 12.26 -28.73 38.49
CA THR A 5 11.63 -27.52 37.95
C THR A 5 10.81 -26.79 39.01
N LEU A 6 11.13 -25.52 39.25
CA LEU A 6 10.34 -24.61 40.07
C LEU A 6 9.08 -24.19 39.31
N LYS A 7 8.05 -23.77 40.04
CA LYS A 7 6.77 -23.34 39.43
C LYS A 7 6.96 -22.14 38.50
N GLU A 8 7.91 -21.27 38.82
CA GLU A 8 8.39 -20.14 38.02
C GLU A 8 9.14 -20.53 36.73
N ASP A 9 9.73 -21.73 36.64
CA ASP A 9 10.46 -22.18 35.44
C ASP A 9 9.52 -22.53 34.28
N ASN A 10 8.22 -22.65 34.56
CA ASN A 10 7.23 -23.04 33.58
C ASN A 10 6.61 -21.83 32.88
N ILE A 11 7.43 -21.19 32.03
CA ILE A 11 7.12 -19.95 31.27
C ILE A 11 5.84 -20.08 30.44
N ILE A 12 5.46 -21.31 30.06
CA ILE A 12 4.23 -21.59 29.30
C ILE A 12 2.98 -21.26 30.13
N PHE A 13 2.95 -21.56 31.44
CA PHE A 13 1.81 -21.24 32.31
C PHE A 13 1.73 -19.76 32.69
N ASN A 14 2.81 -19.00 32.49
CA ASN A 14 2.83 -17.54 32.67
C ASN A 14 2.32 -16.78 31.45
N ARG A 15 2.04 -17.47 30.32
CA ARG A 15 1.43 -16.84 29.15
C ARG A 15 -0.02 -16.49 29.46
N LYS A 16 -0.33 -15.20 29.45
CA LYS A 16 -1.70 -14.72 29.51
C LYS A 16 -2.12 -14.29 28.10
N TRP A 17 -3.29 -14.75 27.67
CA TRP A 17 -3.95 -14.15 26.53
C TRP A 17 -4.30 -12.71 26.89
N VAL A 18 -3.60 -11.76 26.29
CA VAL A 18 -3.92 -10.34 26.39
C VAL A 18 -4.73 -9.98 25.16
N SER A 19 -6.01 -9.68 25.36
CA SER A 19 -6.83 -9.08 24.30
C SER A 19 -6.40 -7.62 24.16
N TYR A 20 -5.85 -7.26 23.00
CA TYR A 20 -5.40 -5.90 22.70
C TYR A 20 -6.54 -5.00 22.15
N GLY A 21 -7.80 -5.43 22.27
CA GLY A 21 -8.95 -4.74 21.69
C GLY A 21 -8.97 -4.79 20.16
N THR A 22 -9.98 -4.15 19.56
CA THR A 22 -10.06 -3.94 18.11
C THR A 22 -9.02 -2.90 17.68
N ARG A 23 -8.17 -3.25 16.70
CA ARG A 23 -7.14 -2.34 16.18
C ARG A 23 -7.67 -1.31 15.19
N TYR A 24 -8.86 -1.55 14.63
CA TYR A 24 -9.39 -0.84 13.46
C TYR A 24 -10.89 -0.56 13.64
N GLY A 25 -11.26 0.35 14.54
CA GLY A 25 -12.69 0.71 14.74
C GLY A 25 -13.57 -0.45 15.20
N GLU A 26 -14.89 -0.25 15.11
CA GLU A 26 -15.88 -1.28 15.39
C GLU A 26 -16.10 -2.17 14.17
N VAL A 27 -16.49 -3.43 14.40
CA VAL A 27 -16.62 -4.42 13.33
C VAL A 27 -17.72 -4.02 12.33
N GLU A 28 -18.79 -3.43 12.84
CA GLU A 28 -19.94 -2.96 12.07
C GLU A 28 -19.52 -1.86 11.09
N ASP A 29 -18.74 -0.88 11.54
CA ASP A 29 -18.25 0.22 10.70
C ASP A 29 -17.36 -0.32 9.57
N ILE A 30 -16.46 -1.27 9.89
CA ILE A 30 -15.60 -1.91 8.88
C ILE A 30 -16.44 -2.67 7.86
N LEU A 31 -17.44 -3.43 8.30
CA LEU A 31 -18.29 -4.21 7.42
C LEU A 31 -19.08 -3.29 6.49
N GLU A 32 -19.62 -2.18 6.98
CA GLU A 32 -20.32 -1.19 6.16
C GLU A 32 -19.40 -0.62 5.08
N GLU A 33 -18.17 -0.22 5.43
CA GLU A 33 -17.19 0.27 4.44
C GLU A 33 -16.86 -0.79 3.38
N VAL A 34 -16.73 -2.06 3.76
CA VAL A 34 -16.45 -3.17 2.85
C VAL A 34 -17.63 -3.44 1.93
N PHE A 35 -18.86 -3.45 2.46
CA PHE A 35 -20.06 -3.61 1.64
C PHE A 35 -20.20 -2.48 0.64
N ASP A 36 -20.01 -1.24 1.07
CA ASP A 36 -20.08 -0.07 0.22
C ASP A 36 -19.05 -0.09 -0.92
N GLU A 37 -17.83 -0.58 -0.65
CA GLU A 37 -16.79 -0.77 -1.65
C GLU A 37 -17.17 -1.90 -2.64
N ILE A 38 -17.68 -3.04 -2.15
CA ILE A 38 -18.12 -4.14 -3.02
C ILE A 38 -19.27 -3.68 -3.94
N ASP A 39 -20.26 -2.99 -3.38
CA ASP A 39 -21.39 -2.45 -4.14
C ASP A 39 -20.94 -1.46 -5.22
N ALA A 40 -19.92 -0.65 -4.92
CA ALA A 40 -19.35 0.28 -5.89
C ALA A 40 -18.65 -0.45 -7.05
N LEU A 41 -17.96 -1.55 -6.77
CA LEU A 41 -17.20 -2.32 -7.77
C LEU A 41 -18.08 -3.29 -8.57
N TYR A 42 -19.18 -3.74 -7.99
CA TYR A 42 -20.14 -4.67 -8.58
C TYR A 42 -21.56 -4.10 -8.51
N PRO A 43 -21.89 -3.13 -9.38
CA PRO A 43 -23.25 -2.60 -9.45
C PRO A 43 -24.25 -3.71 -9.83
N GLU A 44 -25.52 -3.48 -9.51
CA GLU A 44 -26.59 -4.49 -9.61
C GLU A 44 -26.70 -5.12 -11.02
N ASP A 45 -26.55 -4.32 -12.07
CA ASP A 45 -26.55 -4.77 -13.47
C ASP A 45 -25.38 -5.72 -13.77
N ARG A 46 -24.20 -5.47 -13.20
CA ARG A 46 -23.05 -6.37 -13.33
C ARG A 46 -23.28 -7.67 -12.56
N LEU A 47 -23.84 -7.61 -11.35
CA LEU A 47 -24.19 -8.80 -10.57
C LEU A 47 -25.21 -9.67 -11.32
N ASP A 48 -26.23 -9.07 -11.91
CA ASP A 48 -27.21 -9.77 -12.72
C ASP A 48 -26.57 -10.46 -13.93
N SER A 49 -25.63 -9.79 -14.62
CA SER A 49 -24.86 -10.39 -15.71
C SER A 49 -24.06 -11.61 -15.24
N LEU A 50 -23.34 -11.49 -14.14
CA LEU A 50 -22.52 -12.59 -13.58
C LEU A 50 -23.40 -13.78 -13.17
N VAL A 51 -24.56 -13.53 -12.55
CA VAL A 51 -25.52 -14.58 -12.20
C VAL A 51 -26.06 -15.27 -13.45
N ASN A 52 -26.36 -14.51 -14.50
CA ASN A 52 -26.84 -15.07 -15.77
C ASN A 52 -25.74 -15.89 -16.47
N GLU A 53 -24.51 -15.40 -16.53
CA GLU A 53 -23.34 -16.10 -17.07
C GLU A 53 -23.13 -17.43 -16.33
N ALA A 54 -23.15 -17.42 -15.00
CA ALA A 54 -23.02 -18.60 -14.17
C ALA A 54 -24.17 -19.62 -14.40
N LYS A 55 -25.42 -19.17 -14.44
CA LYS A 55 -26.60 -20.02 -14.73
C LYS A 55 -26.48 -20.70 -16.09
N ASN A 56 -25.90 -20.02 -17.07
CA ASN A 56 -25.69 -20.53 -18.42
C ASN A 56 -24.34 -21.24 -18.63
N LYS A 57 -23.57 -21.46 -17.56
CA LYS A 57 -22.22 -22.08 -17.60
C LYS A 57 -21.28 -21.39 -18.60
N ARG A 58 -21.42 -20.08 -18.75
CA ARG A 58 -20.51 -19.25 -19.53
C ARG A 58 -19.43 -18.69 -18.61
N PRO A 59 -18.16 -18.63 -19.04
CA PRO A 59 -17.15 -17.90 -18.30
C PRO A 59 -17.56 -16.42 -18.21
N PRO A 60 -17.20 -15.72 -17.11
CA PRO A 60 -17.60 -14.35 -16.97
C PRO A 60 -16.92 -13.47 -18.02
N GLU A 61 -17.68 -12.52 -18.57
CA GLU A 61 -17.12 -11.57 -19.54
C GLU A 61 -15.98 -10.77 -18.89
N PRO A 62 -14.87 -10.50 -19.60
CA PRO A 62 -13.76 -9.73 -19.08
C PRO A 62 -14.20 -8.34 -18.60
N LYS A 63 -13.52 -7.83 -17.58
CA LYS A 63 -13.71 -6.45 -17.11
C LYS A 63 -13.34 -5.48 -18.23
N VAL A 64 -14.22 -4.51 -18.49
CA VAL A 64 -14.05 -3.51 -19.54
C VAL A 64 -13.41 -2.26 -18.94
N TYR A 65 -12.27 -1.85 -19.48
CA TYR A 65 -11.54 -0.66 -19.05
C TYR A 65 -11.78 0.50 -20.00
N ARG A 66 -11.90 1.73 -19.46
CA ARG A 66 -12.12 2.95 -20.23
C ARG A 66 -11.51 4.17 -19.55
N LYS A 67 -11.14 5.17 -20.35
CA LYS A 67 -10.80 6.51 -19.83
C LYS A 67 -12.08 7.23 -19.39
N VAL A 68 -11.96 8.05 -18.35
CA VAL A 68 -12.97 9.03 -17.94
C VAL A 68 -12.33 10.42 -17.94
N SER A 69 -13.05 11.45 -18.39
CA SER A 69 -12.51 12.81 -18.39
C SER A 69 -12.50 13.41 -16.98
N LEU A 70 -11.57 14.33 -16.72
CA LEU A 70 -11.51 15.06 -15.45
C LEU A 70 -12.85 15.75 -15.13
N GLU A 71 -13.48 16.36 -16.13
CA GLU A 71 -14.76 17.06 -15.96
C GLU A 71 -15.90 16.09 -15.63
N THR A 72 -15.95 14.91 -16.27
CA THR A 72 -16.91 13.86 -15.91
C THR A 72 -16.69 13.40 -14.48
N PHE A 73 -15.44 13.19 -14.08
CA PHE A 73 -15.09 12.73 -12.73
C PHE A 73 -15.46 13.77 -11.65
N LYS A 74 -15.17 15.05 -11.88
CA LYS A 74 -15.51 16.15 -10.97
C LYS A 74 -17.01 16.34 -10.78
N ASN A 75 -17.79 16.14 -11.85
CA ASN A 75 -19.24 16.32 -11.82
C ASN A 75 -19.99 15.12 -11.24
N GLU A 76 -19.30 13.99 -11.00
CA GLU A 76 -19.90 12.81 -10.39
C GLU A 76 -19.96 12.97 -8.86
N LEU A 77 -21.17 13.14 -8.33
CA LEU A 77 -21.40 13.33 -6.90
C LEU A 77 -21.30 12.00 -6.14
N ASP A 78 -21.63 10.89 -6.79
CA ASP A 78 -21.59 9.58 -6.16
C ASP A 78 -20.16 9.04 -6.13
N TRP A 79 -19.60 8.94 -4.93
CA TRP A 79 -18.25 8.42 -4.72
C TRP A 79 -18.10 6.96 -5.18
N LYS A 80 -19.18 6.16 -5.14
CA LYS A 80 -19.16 4.77 -5.61
C LYS A 80 -18.90 4.73 -7.12
N LYS A 81 -19.53 5.62 -7.88
CA LYS A 81 -19.26 5.77 -9.31
C LYS A 81 -17.88 6.32 -9.60
N ARG A 82 -17.39 7.27 -8.80
CA ARG A 82 -15.99 7.76 -8.91
C ARG A 82 -15.00 6.61 -8.69
N LEU A 83 -15.19 5.80 -7.66
CA LEU A 83 -14.38 4.61 -7.42
C LEU A 83 -14.47 3.63 -8.60
N PHE A 84 -15.68 3.33 -9.08
CA PHE A 84 -15.90 2.46 -10.23
C PHE A 84 -15.14 2.95 -11.46
N TYR A 85 -15.14 4.27 -11.74
CA TYR A 85 -14.39 4.83 -12.86
C TYR A 85 -12.88 4.61 -12.74
N LEU A 86 -12.31 4.74 -11.54
CA LEU A 86 -10.88 4.49 -11.32
C LEU A 86 -10.54 2.99 -11.36
N ASP A 87 -11.39 2.15 -10.79
CA ASP A 87 -11.19 0.69 -10.81
C ASP A 87 -11.27 0.13 -12.24
N HIS A 88 -12.13 0.71 -13.09
CA HIS A 88 -12.28 0.37 -14.50
C HIS A 88 -11.50 1.33 -15.41
N TYR A 89 -10.47 2.00 -14.90
CA TYR A 89 -9.67 2.93 -15.68
C TYR A 89 -8.76 2.17 -16.65
N ASP A 90 -8.74 2.60 -17.91
CA ASP A 90 -7.76 2.09 -18.88
C ASP A 90 -6.35 2.58 -18.54
N THR A 91 -5.32 1.83 -18.97
CA THR A 91 -3.91 2.00 -18.63
C THR A 91 -3.51 3.49 -18.54
N PRO A 92 -3.23 4.01 -17.32
CA PRO A 92 -3.00 5.44 -17.13
C PRO A 92 -1.72 5.90 -17.80
N THR A 93 -1.71 7.14 -18.28
CA THR A 93 -0.54 7.81 -18.86
C THR A 93 -0.34 9.17 -18.19
N LYS A 94 0.73 9.88 -18.54
CA LYS A 94 1.00 11.22 -18.01
C LYS A 94 -0.13 12.23 -18.26
N GLU A 95 -0.93 12.03 -19.30
CA GLU A 95 -2.09 12.90 -19.59
C GLU A 95 -3.18 12.80 -18.52
N ASP A 96 -3.18 11.72 -17.73
CA ASP A 96 -4.15 11.46 -16.68
C ASP A 96 -3.77 12.08 -15.33
N TYR A 97 -2.57 12.66 -15.19
CA TYR A 97 -2.14 13.30 -13.95
C TYR A 97 -3.15 14.31 -13.39
N PRO A 98 -3.79 15.21 -14.17
CA PRO A 98 -4.78 16.13 -13.61
C PRO A 98 -5.98 15.42 -12.97
N LEU A 99 -6.42 14.29 -13.54
CA LEU A 99 -7.51 13.49 -12.99
C LEU A 99 -7.09 12.78 -11.72
N LEU A 100 -5.95 12.10 -11.76
CA LEU A 100 -5.45 11.34 -10.62
C LEU A 100 -5.06 12.28 -9.46
N ASP A 101 -4.48 13.44 -9.75
CA ASP A 101 -4.18 14.45 -8.74
C ASP A 101 -5.45 15.00 -8.06
N TYR A 102 -6.51 15.20 -8.83
CA TYR A 102 -7.80 15.58 -8.28
C TYR A 102 -8.37 14.47 -7.39
N ALA A 103 -8.30 13.22 -7.83
CA ALA A 103 -8.78 12.05 -7.08
C ALA A 103 -7.99 11.79 -5.79
N LEU A 104 -6.71 12.21 -5.71
CA LEU A 104 -5.95 12.20 -4.45
C LEU A 104 -6.52 13.13 -3.37
N SER A 105 -7.44 14.02 -3.70
CA SER A 105 -8.12 14.90 -2.74
C SER A 105 -9.55 14.47 -2.45
N ASP A 106 -9.99 13.30 -2.94
CA ASP A 106 -11.34 12.80 -2.72
C ASP A 106 -11.64 12.58 -1.22
N GLU A 107 -12.88 12.82 -0.81
CA GLU A 107 -13.31 12.62 0.57
C GLU A 107 -13.15 11.16 1.01
N LYS A 108 -13.38 10.21 0.09
CA LYS A 108 -13.35 8.76 0.35
C LYS A 108 -11.97 8.16 0.21
N ILE A 109 -11.60 7.34 1.19
CA ILE A 109 -10.29 6.69 1.28
C ILE A 109 -10.06 5.77 0.08
N GLN A 110 -11.10 5.05 -0.34
CA GLN A 110 -11.07 4.08 -1.45
C GLN A 110 -10.68 4.76 -2.76
N VAL A 111 -11.29 5.91 -3.07
CA VAL A 111 -10.99 6.70 -4.27
C VAL A 111 -9.55 7.18 -4.25
N ARG A 112 -9.09 7.76 -3.13
CA ARG A 112 -7.70 8.21 -2.98
C ARG A 112 -6.70 7.06 -3.16
N ARG A 113 -6.94 5.90 -2.54
CA ARG A 113 -6.07 4.70 -2.67
C ARG A 113 -6.01 4.18 -4.10
N MET A 114 -7.16 4.12 -4.78
CA MET A 114 -7.20 3.69 -6.17
C MET A 114 -6.42 4.65 -7.05
N SER A 115 -6.54 5.96 -6.81
CA SER A 115 -5.74 6.97 -7.51
C SER A 115 -4.24 6.81 -7.30
N VAL A 116 -3.79 6.49 -6.09
CA VAL A 116 -2.36 6.20 -5.81
C VAL A 116 -1.90 4.97 -6.62
N SER A 117 -2.73 3.94 -6.69
CA SER A 117 -2.41 2.71 -7.42
C SER A 117 -2.30 2.97 -8.93
N LEU A 118 -3.22 3.76 -9.50
CA LEU A 118 -3.15 4.17 -10.90
C LEU A 118 -1.94 5.08 -11.19
N LEU A 119 -1.59 5.98 -10.26
CA LEU A 119 -0.36 6.78 -10.38
C LEU A 119 0.87 5.87 -10.47
N ALA A 120 0.97 4.83 -9.63
CA ALA A 120 2.09 3.88 -9.65
C ALA A 120 2.24 3.13 -10.98
N MET A 121 1.14 2.95 -11.73
CA MET A 121 1.18 2.37 -13.09
C MET A 121 1.74 3.33 -14.14
N ILE A 122 1.77 4.64 -13.85
CA ILE A 122 2.50 5.62 -14.66
C ILE A 122 3.97 5.51 -14.23
N GLU A 123 4.69 4.56 -14.84
CA GLU A 123 6.11 4.24 -14.64
C GLU A 123 7.03 5.38 -15.10
N ASP A 124 6.83 6.55 -14.54
CA ASP A 124 7.57 7.76 -14.85
C ASP A 124 7.96 8.49 -13.56
N LYS A 125 9.14 9.10 -13.60
CA LYS A 125 9.71 9.79 -12.44
C LYS A 125 8.91 11.03 -12.00
N GLU A 126 8.19 11.68 -12.92
CA GLU A 126 7.30 12.80 -12.61
C GLU A 126 6.17 12.40 -11.67
N THR A 127 5.76 11.12 -11.67
CA THR A 127 4.76 10.55 -10.77
C THR A 127 5.08 10.78 -9.29
N LEU A 128 6.36 10.86 -8.93
CA LEU A 128 6.80 11.12 -7.55
C LEU A 128 6.25 12.43 -6.98
N GLU A 129 6.04 13.46 -7.81
CA GLU A 129 5.49 14.74 -7.36
C GLU A 129 4.04 14.59 -6.86
N TYR A 130 3.28 13.69 -7.49
CA TYR A 130 1.90 13.37 -7.13
C TYR A 130 1.84 12.42 -5.93
N LEU A 131 2.65 11.36 -5.93
CA LEU A 131 2.71 10.39 -4.83
C LEU A 131 3.15 11.02 -3.51
N LYS A 132 3.95 12.09 -3.55
CA LYS A 132 4.30 12.87 -2.36
C LYS A 132 3.09 13.41 -1.61
N LYS A 133 1.99 13.76 -2.30
CA LYS A 133 0.76 14.18 -1.62
C LYS A 133 0.15 13.04 -0.82
N ALA A 134 0.19 11.82 -1.37
CA ALA A 134 -0.33 10.63 -0.73
C ALA A 134 0.49 10.16 0.49
N THR A 135 1.80 10.44 0.53
CA THR A 135 2.62 10.20 1.75
C THR A 135 2.22 11.10 2.91
N LEU A 136 1.52 12.21 2.65
CA LEU A 136 1.02 13.14 3.65
C LEU A 136 -0.48 12.95 3.96
N ASP A 137 -1.12 11.92 3.41
CA ASP A 137 -2.56 11.70 3.58
C ASP A 137 -2.94 11.48 5.05
N ARG A 138 -4.13 11.95 5.43
CA ARG A 138 -4.69 11.72 6.78
C ARG A 138 -4.91 10.24 7.11
N SER A 139 -5.20 9.42 6.10
CA SER A 139 -5.52 8.00 6.22
C SER A 139 -4.27 7.12 6.17
N ILE A 140 -4.13 6.22 7.14
CA ILE A 140 -3.04 5.24 7.20
C ILE A 140 -3.00 4.35 5.94
N PRO A 141 -4.14 3.76 5.49
CA PRO A 141 -4.19 3.03 4.23
C PRO A 141 -3.61 3.77 3.02
N VAL A 142 -3.89 5.07 2.86
CA VAL A 142 -3.38 5.86 1.72
C VAL A 142 -1.88 6.06 1.83
N ARG A 143 -1.37 6.45 3.00
CA ARG A 143 0.10 6.60 3.21
C ARG A 143 0.86 5.30 3.01
N ARG A 144 0.27 4.17 3.44
CA ARG A 144 0.82 2.84 3.17
C ARG A 144 0.83 2.56 1.66
N THR A 145 -0.29 2.73 0.96
CA THR A 145 -0.36 2.53 -0.51
C THR A 145 0.61 3.45 -1.24
N ALA A 146 0.86 4.67 -0.76
CA ALA A 146 1.90 5.54 -1.31
C ALA A 146 3.27 4.87 -1.16
N GLY A 147 3.63 4.39 0.04
CA GLY A 147 4.88 3.65 0.23
C GLY A 147 5.00 2.41 -0.67
N ASP A 148 3.91 1.67 -0.88
CA ASP A 148 3.85 0.55 -1.84
C ASP A 148 4.17 1.06 -3.27
N ALA A 149 3.53 2.15 -3.71
CA ALA A 149 3.76 2.75 -5.02
C ALA A 149 5.19 3.28 -5.24
N TYR A 150 5.84 3.85 -4.20
CA TYR A 150 7.25 4.23 -4.30
C TYR A 150 8.15 3.01 -4.53
N SER A 151 7.88 1.88 -3.87
CA SER A 151 8.58 0.61 -4.10
C SER A 151 8.37 0.07 -5.52
N ASP A 152 7.14 0.13 -6.02
CA ASP A 152 6.82 -0.32 -7.38
C ASP A 152 7.58 0.51 -8.44
N LEU A 153 7.69 1.82 -8.25
CA LEU A 153 8.45 2.70 -9.15
C LEU A 153 9.97 2.60 -9.01
N GLY A 154 10.47 2.38 -7.78
CA GLY A 154 11.90 2.10 -7.54
C GLY A 154 12.87 3.26 -7.80
N TYR A 155 12.41 4.51 -7.86
CA TYR A 155 13.27 5.67 -8.12
C TYR A 155 13.95 6.20 -6.84
N GLU A 156 15.29 6.25 -6.81
CA GLU A 156 16.06 6.76 -5.67
C GLU A 156 15.69 8.20 -5.27
N GLU A 157 15.23 9.03 -6.20
CA GLU A 157 14.79 10.40 -5.92
C GLU A 157 13.58 10.47 -5.00
N GLY A 158 12.83 9.37 -4.88
CA GLY A 158 11.73 9.24 -3.94
C GLY A 158 12.18 9.12 -2.48
N LEU A 159 13.44 8.80 -2.21
CA LEU A 159 13.97 8.66 -0.84
C LEU A 159 13.71 9.90 0.01
N LYS A 160 13.82 11.10 -0.58
CA LYS A 160 13.58 12.38 0.11
C LYS A 160 12.16 12.51 0.66
N ASP A 161 11.18 11.90 -0.01
CA ASP A 161 9.77 11.95 0.38
C ASP A 161 9.43 10.81 1.35
N ILE A 162 10.22 9.73 1.36
CA ILE A 162 10.02 8.56 2.22
C ILE A 162 10.72 8.68 3.58
N TYR A 163 11.84 9.39 3.70
CA TYR A 163 12.53 9.54 5.00
C TYR A 163 11.62 10.01 6.15
N PRO A 164 10.70 10.99 5.97
CA PRO A 164 9.76 11.37 7.03
C PRO A 164 8.83 10.23 7.48
N LEU A 165 8.49 9.30 6.60
CA LEU A 165 7.58 8.18 6.90
C LEU A 165 8.21 7.14 7.84
N LEU A 166 9.54 7.11 8.00
CA LEU A 166 10.20 6.29 9.03
C LEU A 166 9.76 6.66 10.45
N LYS A 167 9.17 7.85 10.65
CA LYS A 167 8.65 8.32 11.94
C LYS A 167 7.11 8.42 11.96
N ASP A 168 6.43 7.80 10.99
CA ASP A 168 4.98 7.80 10.94
C ASP A 168 4.38 7.20 12.22
N LYS A 169 3.22 7.73 12.65
CA LYS A 169 2.49 7.20 13.82
C LYS A 169 2.11 5.73 13.65
N SER A 170 1.90 5.29 12.41
CA SER A 170 1.48 3.94 12.07
C SER A 170 2.68 3.04 11.77
N PRO A 171 2.85 1.92 12.49
CA PRO A 171 3.96 1.00 12.27
C PRO A 171 4.02 0.42 10.85
N ILE A 172 2.87 0.18 10.20
CA ILE A 172 2.86 -0.39 8.84
C ILE A 172 3.43 0.61 7.81
N VAL A 173 3.25 1.92 8.05
CA VAL A 173 3.80 2.96 7.18
C VAL A 173 5.31 3.08 7.39
N ARG A 174 5.76 3.05 8.66
CA ARG A 174 7.20 3.01 8.98
C ARG A 174 7.90 1.79 8.38
N TRP A 175 7.28 0.62 8.50
CA TRP A 175 7.78 -0.61 7.90
C TRP A 175 7.93 -0.48 6.38
N ARG A 176 6.91 0.07 5.70
CA ARG A 176 6.97 0.27 4.25
C ARG A 176 8.04 1.26 3.84
N ALA A 177 8.23 2.34 4.60
CA ALA A 177 9.30 3.30 4.38
C ALA A 177 10.68 2.64 4.48
N ALA A 178 10.90 1.81 5.51
CA ALA A 178 12.13 1.04 5.67
C ALA A 178 12.32 0.00 4.55
N MET A 179 11.25 -0.58 4.02
CA MET A 179 11.31 -1.52 2.88
C MET A 179 11.77 -0.82 1.60
N PHE A 180 11.20 0.34 1.26
CA PHE A 180 11.65 1.10 0.10
C PHE A 180 13.12 1.53 0.21
N ILE A 181 13.54 1.99 1.40
CA ILE A 181 14.94 2.33 1.64
C ILE A 181 15.83 1.08 1.58
N TYR A 182 15.35 -0.08 2.00
CA TYR A 182 16.06 -1.34 1.76
C TYR A 182 16.22 -1.61 0.26
N GLU A 183 15.25 -1.29 -0.59
CA GLU A 183 15.31 -1.58 -2.04
C GLU A 183 16.22 -0.61 -2.79
N VAL A 184 16.13 0.69 -2.52
CA VAL A 184 16.81 1.72 -3.33
C VAL A 184 17.73 2.64 -2.53
N GLY A 185 17.78 2.50 -1.21
CA GLY A 185 18.61 3.33 -0.34
C GLY A 185 20.10 3.14 -0.60
N ASN A 186 20.86 4.20 -0.34
CA ASN A 186 22.30 4.26 -0.42
C ASN A 186 22.87 4.80 0.91
N GLU A 187 24.19 5.04 0.98
CA GLU A 187 24.84 5.51 2.21
C GLU A 187 24.19 6.77 2.82
N LYS A 188 23.58 7.63 1.99
CA LYS A 188 22.87 8.84 2.45
C LYS A 188 21.62 8.52 3.27
N SER A 189 21.09 7.30 3.18
CA SER A 189 19.93 6.83 3.95
C SER A 189 20.29 6.36 5.36
N LEU A 190 21.57 6.02 5.63
CA LEU A 190 22.01 5.49 6.92
C LEU A 190 21.66 6.38 8.11
N PRO A 191 21.88 7.72 8.08
CA PRO A 191 21.54 8.58 9.21
C PRO A 191 20.05 8.50 9.60
N TYR A 192 19.16 8.38 8.60
CA TYR A 192 17.72 8.28 8.83
C TYR A 192 17.31 6.93 9.43
N LEU A 193 17.90 5.84 8.93
CA LEU A 193 17.64 4.49 9.46
C LEU A 193 18.18 4.32 10.89
N ILE A 194 19.39 4.80 11.14
CA ILE A 194 20.03 4.73 12.47
C ILE A 194 19.20 5.47 13.51
N GLU A 195 18.58 6.60 13.15
CA GLU A 195 17.72 7.35 14.06
C GLU A 195 16.50 6.54 14.54
N VAL A 196 15.93 5.70 13.68
CA VAL A 196 14.72 4.90 13.99
C VAL A 196 15.00 3.43 14.29
N ARG A 197 16.29 3.05 14.39
CA ARG A 197 16.77 1.67 14.58
C ARG A 197 16.11 0.94 15.74
N ASN A 198 15.79 1.66 16.82
CA ASN A 198 15.18 1.13 18.04
C ASN A 198 13.64 1.28 18.07
N ASP A 199 12.96 1.18 16.93
CA ASP A 199 11.49 1.25 16.83
C ASP A 199 10.79 0.38 17.87
N GLU A 200 9.62 0.77 18.39
CA GLU A 200 8.88 -0.05 19.35
C GLU A 200 8.36 -1.37 18.77
N LYS A 201 8.06 -1.43 17.46
CA LYS A 201 7.52 -2.62 16.81
C LYS A 201 8.66 -3.48 16.26
N TYR A 202 8.62 -4.76 16.61
CA TYR A 202 9.63 -5.74 16.20
C TYR A 202 9.82 -5.80 14.69
N ASP A 203 8.73 -5.88 13.93
CA ASP A 203 8.80 -6.00 12.46
C ASP A 203 9.44 -4.77 11.82
N VAL A 204 9.18 -3.57 12.36
CA VAL A 204 9.78 -2.32 11.89
C VAL A 204 11.28 -2.31 12.20
N ARG A 205 11.69 -2.65 13.43
CA ARG A 205 13.12 -2.77 13.78
C ARG A 205 13.83 -3.73 12.85
N LEU A 206 13.28 -4.93 12.65
CA LEU A 206 13.87 -5.94 11.78
C LEU A 206 14.09 -5.39 10.36
N GLN A 207 13.08 -4.73 9.79
CA GLN A 207 13.20 -4.15 8.45
C GLN A 207 14.25 -3.03 8.37
N VAL A 208 14.33 -2.17 9.40
CA VAL A 208 15.33 -1.11 9.48
C VAL A 208 16.75 -1.69 9.57
N GLU A 209 16.97 -2.72 10.38
CA GLU A 209 18.25 -3.41 10.48
C GLU A 209 18.65 -4.07 9.16
N LEU A 210 17.70 -4.69 8.45
CA LEU A 210 17.94 -5.25 7.12
C LEU A 210 18.38 -4.16 6.13
N ALA A 211 17.73 -2.99 6.14
CA ALA A 211 18.09 -1.85 5.30
C ALA A 211 19.51 -1.34 5.63
N ILE A 212 19.83 -1.16 6.91
CA ILE A 212 21.17 -0.75 7.36
C ILE A 212 22.21 -1.77 6.89
N SER A 213 21.99 -3.06 7.18
CA SER A 213 22.92 -4.13 6.83
C SER A 213 23.16 -4.22 5.33
N ARG A 214 22.11 -4.09 4.51
CA ARG A 214 22.25 -4.07 3.05
C ARG A 214 23.07 -2.88 2.57
N ILE A 215 22.88 -1.69 3.15
CA ILE A 215 23.62 -0.50 2.72
C ILE A 215 25.08 -0.55 3.19
N GLU A 216 25.36 -0.95 4.43
CA GLU A 216 26.72 -1.02 4.99
C GLU A 216 27.59 -2.09 4.33
N ASN A 217 27.00 -3.22 3.93
CA ASN A 217 27.73 -4.33 3.30
C ASN A 217 27.71 -4.27 1.76
N GLY A 218 27.12 -3.22 1.19
CA GLY A 218 27.06 -2.98 -0.25
C GLY A 218 26.06 -3.87 -1.02
N GLU A 219 26.07 -3.71 -2.34
CA GLU A 219 25.13 -4.33 -3.29
C GLU A 219 25.18 -5.87 -3.39
N ALA A 220 26.00 -6.55 -2.57
CA ALA A 220 25.92 -8.02 -2.45
C ALA A 220 24.54 -8.51 -1.92
N ALA A 221 23.70 -7.58 -1.44
CA ALA A 221 22.32 -7.82 -1.03
C ALA A 221 21.27 -7.23 -2.00
N LEU A 222 21.66 -6.74 -3.19
CA LEU A 222 20.74 -6.07 -4.11
C LEU A 222 19.99 -7.03 -5.03
N GLY A 223 18.69 -6.81 -5.05
CA GLY A 223 17.80 -7.18 -6.12
C GLY A 223 16.58 -7.90 -5.58
N SER A 224 15.41 -7.31 -5.76
CA SER A 224 14.17 -8.08 -5.74
C SER A 224 14.33 -9.23 -6.73
N VAL A 225 13.76 -10.41 -6.42
CA VAL A 225 13.82 -11.58 -7.31
C VAL A 225 13.44 -11.20 -8.75
N TRP A 226 12.51 -10.25 -8.92
CA TRP A 226 12.12 -9.66 -10.19
C TRP A 226 13.25 -8.92 -10.92
N LYS A 227 13.96 -7.99 -10.27
CA LYS A 227 15.06 -7.24 -10.90
C LYS A 227 16.25 -8.16 -11.25
N GLN A 228 16.52 -9.17 -10.40
CA GLN A 228 17.52 -10.19 -10.67
C GLN A 228 17.14 -11.16 -11.82
N MET A 229 15.83 -11.37 -12.06
CA MET A 229 15.35 -12.16 -13.19
C MET A 229 15.41 -11.40 -14.50
N GLU A 230 15.18 -10.09 -14.48
CA GLU A 230 15.23 -9.22 -15.67
C GLU A 230 16.67 -9.01 -16.15
N GLU A 231 17.62 -8.78 -15.24
CA GLU A 231 19.04 -8.60 -15.54
C GLU A 231 19.75 -9.91 -15.98
N ARG A 232 19.16 -11.08 -15.72
CA ARG A 232 19.71 -12.39 -16.13
C ARG A 232 19.38 -12.84 -17.55
N ASN A 233 18.43 -12.17 -18.21
CA ASN A 233 17.96 -12.52 -19.55
C ASN A 233 18.46 -11.55 -20.65
N LEU A 234 19.41 -10.68 -20.31
CA LEU A 234 20.21 -9.87 -21.24
C LEU A 234 21.62 -10.48 -21.38
#